data_AF-A0A0G0UKF4-F1
#
_entry.id   AF-A0A0G0UKF4-F1
#
_cell.length_a   1.000
_cell.length_b   1.000
_cell.length_c   1.000
_cell.angle_alpha   90.00
_cell.angle_beta   90.00
_cell.angle_gamma   90.00
#
_symmetry.space_group_name_H-M   'P 1'
#
loop_
_entity.id
_entity.type
_entity.pdbx_description
1 polymer ?
#
loop_
_entity_poly.entity_id
_entity_poly.type
_entity_poly.pdbx_seq_one_letter_code
_entity_poly.pdbx_strand_id
1 'polypeptide(L)'
;MIYIMSRMIVSNVRFPEDEWLQLKAVASTYDMSANEYLRRAVRIQTARNITATKKTKPKKDPYQAMEDFIFFASKNRAKREATGASEEDKIIYDVE
;
A
#
# COMPACT_ATOMS: atom_id res chain seq x y z
N MET A 1 21.75 -15.93 22.52
CA MET A 1 20.69 -14.91 22.65
C MET A 1 21.29 -13.56 22.25
N ILE A 2 21.00 -13.08 21.04
CA ILE A 2 21.58 -11.83 20.53
C ILE A 2 20.75 -10.68 21.11
N TYR A 3 21.29 -9.97 22.10
CA TYR A 3 20.72 -8.72 22.59
C TYR A 3 20.98 -7.65 21.53
N ILE A 4 20.00 -7.39 20.67
CA ILE A 4 20.02 -6.20 19.83
C ILE A 4 19.76 -5.03 20.77
N MET A 5 20.83 -4.34 21.21
CA MET A 5 20.69 -3.06 21.91
C MET A 5 20.00 -2.09 20.95
N SER A 6 18.70 -1.89 21.16
CA SER A 6 17.93 -0.91 20.39
C SER A 6 18.52 0.47 20.66
N ARG A 7 19.12 1.08 19.63
CA ARG A 7 19.60 2.47 19.71
C ARG A 7 18.41 3.37 20.05
N MET A 8 18.51 4.11 21.15
CA MET A 8 17.48 5.06 21.55
C MET A 8 17.64 6.34 20.73
N ILE A 9 16.59 6.71 20.00
CA ILE A 9 16.52 7.99 19.29
C ILE A 9 15.58 8.89 20.08
N VAL A 10 16.08 10.05 20.51
CA VAL A 10 15.32 11.05 21.28
C VAL A 10 14.98 12.21 20.36
N SER A 11 13.75 12.71 20.43
CA SER A 11 13.29 13.89 19.72
C SER A 11 12.80 14.93 20.71
N ASN A 12 13.24 16.18 20.53
CA ASN A 12 12.80 17.31 21.33
C ASN A 12 11.76 18.09 20.53
N VAL A 13 10.52 18.14 21.03
CA VAL A 13 9.41 18.89 20.42
C VAL A 13 8.94 19.94 21.42
N ARG A 14 8.68 21.16 20.93
CA ARG A 14 8.17 22.27 21.72
C ARG A 14 6.72 22.52 21.36
N PHE A 15 5.88 22.73 22.36
CA PHE A 15 4.45 23.02 22.21
C PHE A 15 4.12 24.32 22.93
N PRO A 16 3.16 25.09 22.41
CA PRO A 16 2.39 26.05 23.21
C PRO A 16 1.77 25.36 24.43
N GLU A 17 1.58 26.12 25.51
CA GLU A 17 1.11 25.58 26.79
C GLU A 17 -0.31 24.99 26.69
N ASP A 18 -1.19 25.65 25.98
CA ASP A 18 -2.58 25.24 25.77
C ASP A 18 -2.68 23.92 24.99
N GLU A 19 -1.89 23.77 23.91
CA GLU A 19 -1.80 22.51 23.16
C GLU A 19 -1.26 21.37 24.02
N TRP A 20 -0.25 21.66 24.85
CA TRP A 20 0.34 20.67 25.76
C TRP A 20 -0.67 20.18 26.81
N LEU A 21 -1.49 21.08 27.36
CA LEU A 21 -2.55 20.72 28.30
C LEU A 21 -3.63 19.85 27.64
N GLN A 22 -4.04 20.20 26.42
CA GLN A 22 -5.00 19.39 25.65
C GLN A 22 -4.45 18.00 25.37
N LEU A 23 -3.18 17.89 24.94
CA LEU A 23 -2.53 16.61 24.69
C LEU A 23 -2.53 15.73 25.95
N LYS A 24 -2.22 16.30 27.11
CA LYS A 24 -2.25 15.58 28.39
C LYS A 24 -3.66 15.10 28.73
N ALA A 25 -4.66 15.96 28.60
CA ALA A 25 -6.05 15.59 28.86
C ALA A 25 -6.47 14.40 27.98
N VAL A 26 -6.15 14.43 26.69
CA VAL A 26 -6.44 13.32 25.78
C VAL A 26 -5.66 12.06 26.16
N ALA A 27 -4.37 12.16 26.45
CA ALA A 27 -3.57 11.00 26.87
C ALA A 27 -4.14 10.34 28.13
N SER A 28 -4.62 11.13 29.08
CA SER A 28 -5.29 10.64 30.30
C SER A 28 -6.58 9.88 29.99
N THR A 29 -7.36 10.27 28.97
CA THR A 29 -8.56 9.49 28.58
C THR A 29 -8.25 8.07 28.09
N TYR A 30 -7.01 7.84 27.64
CA TYR A 30 -6.53 6.54 27.18
C TYR A 30 -5.67 5.81 28.22
N ASP A 31 -5.57 6.33 29.45
CA ASP A 31 -4.70 5.81 30.51
C ASP A 31 -3.23 5.65 30.07
N MET A 32 -2.73 6.63 29.30
CA MET A 32 -1.38 6.63 28.75
C MET A 32 -0.61 7.89 29.17
N SER A 33 0.71 7.77 29.24
CA SER A 33 1.56 8.97 29.32
C SER A 33 1.49 9.78 28.02
N ALA A 34 1.65 11.11 28.11
CA ALA A 34 1.63 11.98 26.92
C ALA A 34 2.65 11.55 25.85
N ASN A 35 3.85 11.10 26.26
CA ASN A 35 4.89 10.62 25.35
C ASN A 35 4.53 9.28 24.69
N GLU A 36 3.85 8.39 25.41
CA GLU A 36 3.35 7.15 24.85
C GLU A 36 2.23 7.38 23.86
N TYR A 37 1.29 8.27 24.20
CA TYR A 37 0.24 8.69 23.31
C TYR A 37 0.80 9.31 22.02
N LEU A 38 1.78 10.23 22.12
CA LEU A 38 2.45 10.81 20.95
C LEU A 38 3.11 9.74 20.07
N ARG A 39 3.85 8.79 20.68
CA ARG A 39 4.47 7.69 19.93
C ARG A 39 3.44 6.86 19.18
N ARG A 40 2.29 6.58 19.81
CA ARG A 40 1.19 5.85 19.20
C ARG A 40 0.54 6.64 18.07
N ALA A 41 0.23 7.92 18.30
CA ALA A 41 -0.39 8.80 17.32
C ALA A 41 0.48 8.95 16.06
N VAL A 42 1.79 9.17 16.23
CA VAL A 42 2.75 9.28 15.11
C VAL A 42 2.79 7.98 14.30
N ARG A 43 2.81 6.81 14.95
CA ARG A 43 2.78 5.52 14.24
C ARG A 43 1.51 5.35 13.41
N ILE A 44 0.35 5.68 13.97
CA ILE A 44 -0.93 5.60 13.26
C ILE A 44 -0.93 6.56 12.08
N GLN A 45 -0.48 7.80 12.27
CA GLN A 45 -0.44 8.80 11.21
C GLN A 45 0.50 8.39 10.08
N THR A 46 1.70 7.89 10.40
CA THR A 46 2.65 7.39 9.40
C THR A 46 2.06 6.20 8.65
N ALA A 47 1.42 5.26 9.33
CA ALA A 47 0.75 4.13 8.69
C ALA A 47 -0.36 4.59 7.73
N ARG A 48 -1.19 5.56 8.16
CA ARG A 48 -2.24 6.17 7.33
C ARG A 48 -1.66 6.89 6.10
N ASN A 49 -0.58 7.64 6.29
CA ASN A 49 0.07 8.34 5.18
C ASN A 49 0.64 7.34 4.16
N ILE A 50 1.23 6.24 4.62
CA ILE A 50 1.74 5.15 3.76
C ILE A 50 0.60 4.45 3.02
N THR A 51 -0.51 4.12 3.69
CA THR A 51 -1.66 3.48 3.03
C THR A 51 -2.39 4.44 2.10
N ALA A 52 -2.46 5.73 2.41
CA ALA A 52 -3.03 6.74 1.53
C ALA A 52 -2.16 7.03 0.30
N THR A 53 -0.82 7.01 0.44
CA THR A 53 0.11 7.17 -0.69
C THR A 53 0.21 5.92 -1.56
N LYS A 54 -0.09 4.73 -1.02
CA LYS A 54 -0.50 3.58 -1.82
C LYS A 54 -1.87 3.90 -2.43
N LYS A 55 -1.88 4.80 -3.42
CA LYS A 55 -2.99 4.93 -4.37
C LYS A 55 -3.35 3.51 -4.76
N THR A 56 -4.49 3.04 -4.28
CA THR A 56 -5.17 1.90 -4.87
C THR A 56 -5.14 2.19 -6.36
N LYS A 57 -4.38 1.39 -7.13
CA LYS A 57 -4.50 1.44 -8.59
C LYS A 57 -6.00 1.42 -8.83
N PRO A 58 -6.57 2.36 -9.61
CA PRO A 58 -7.99 2.33 -9.89
C PRO A 58 -8.30 0.89 -10.28
N LYS A 59 -9.24 0.26 -9.56
CA LYS A 59 -9.67 -1.10 -9.85
C LYS A 59 -9.96 -1.06 -11.35
N LYS A 60 -9.09 -1.65 -12.18
CA LYS A 60 -9.35 -1.72 -13.62
C LYS A 60 -10.75 -2.30 -13.71
N ASP A 61 -11.64 -1.59 -14.40
CA ASP A 61 -13.00 -2.04 -14.56
C ASP A 61 -12.92 -3.50 -15.07
N PRO A 62 -13.52 -4.48 -14.38
CA PRO A 62 -13.42 -5.88 -14.80
C PRO A 62 -13.90 -6.08 -16.24
N TYR A 63 -14.74 -5.17 -16.76
CA TYR A 63 -15.18 -5.17 -18.15
C TYR A 63 -14.14 -4.60 -19.12
N GLN A 64 -13.22 -3.73 -18.67
CA GLN A 64 -12.15 -3.18 -19.51
C GLN A 64 -11.18 -4.27 -20.00
N ALA A 65 -10.88 -5.25 -19.15
CA ALA A 65 -10.04 -6.38 -19.53
C ALA A 65 -10.73 -7.28 -20.59
N MET A 66 -12.05 -7.43 -20.49
CA MET A 66 -12.85 -8.17 -21.47
C MET A 66 -12.94 -7.40 -22.79
N GLU A 67 -13.15 -6.08 -22.73
CA GLU A 67 -13.19 -5.21 -23.90
C GLU A 67 -11.82 -5.17 -24.62
N ASP A 68 -10.71 -5.07 -23.88
CA ASP A 68 -9.35 -5.13 -24.43
C ASP A 68 -9.10 -6.49 -25.13
N PHE A 69 -9.58 -7.59 -24.54
CA PHE A 69 -9.46 -8.92 -25.14
C PHE A 69 -10.31 -9.08 -26.40
N ILE A 70 -11.57 -8.62 -26.38
CA ILE A 70 -12.47 -8.64 -27.55
C ILE A 70 -11.90 -7.76 -28.66
N PHE A 71 -11.34 -6.60 -28.32
CA PHE A 71 -10.71 -5.70 -29.28
C PHE A 71 -9.46 -6.32 -29.91
N PHE A 72 -8.58 -6.94 -29.10
CA PHE A 72 -7.43 -7.70 -29.60
C PHE A 72 -7.85 -8.85 -30.52
N ALA A 73 -8.83 -9.66 -30.10
CA ALA A 73 -9.36 -10.76 -30.89
C ALA A 73 -9.98 -10.27 -32.21
N SER A 74 -10.72 -9.15 -32.19
CA SER A 74 -11.35 -8.58 -33.39
C SER A 74 -10.31 -8.04 -34.39
N LYS A 75 -9.25 -7.39 -33.91
CA LYS A 75 -8.15 -6.89 -34.75
C LYS A 75 -7.32 -8.02 -35.35
N ASN A 76 -7.07 -9.09 -34.62
CA ASN A 76 -6.28 -10.23 -35.11
C ASN A 76 -7.11 -11.13 -36.04
N ARG A 77 -8.43 -11.24 -35.81
CA ARG A 77 -9.36 -11.92 -36.74
C ARG A 77 -9.40 -11.24 -38.11
N ALA A 78 -9.30 -9.91 -38.15
CA ALA A 78 -9.23 -9.15 -39.39
C ALA A 78 -7.91 -9.37 -40.18
N LYS A 79 -6.83 -9.79 -39.49
CA LYS A 79 -5.52 -10.01 -40.11
C LYS A 79 -5.26 -11.45 -40.57
N ARG A 80 -6.11 -12.42 -40.22
CA ARG A 80 -5.90 -13.87 -40.51
C ARG A 80 -4.51 -14.39 -40.13
N GLU A 81 -3.79 -13.70 -39.26
CA GLU A 81 -2.57 -14.21 -38.68
C GLU A 81 -3.00 -15.17 -37.57
N ALA A 82 -2.73 -16.45 -37.78
CA ALA A 82 -2.86 -17.43 -36.71
C ALA A 82 -2.01 -16.92 -35.55
N THR A 83 -2.65 -16.58 -34.43
CA THR A 83 -1.95 -16.42 -33.16
C THR A 83 -1.49 -17.80 -32.75
N GLY A 84 -0.37 -18.24 -33.35
CA GLY A 84 0.33 -19.44 -32.94
C GLY A 84 0.67 -19.32 -31.45
N ALA A 85 0.72 -20.46 -30.77
CA ALA A 85 1.13 -20.55 -29.38
C ALA A 85 2.43 -19.76 -29.15
N SER A 86 2.48 -18.97 -28.07
CA SER A 86 3.73 -18.36 -27.62
C SER A 86 4.77 -19.49 -27.39
N GLU A 87 6.08 -19.20 -27.51
CA GLU A 87 7.10 -20.25 -27.31
C GLU A 87 6.98 -20.93 -25.95
N GLU A 88 6.45 -20.23 -24.94
CA GLU A 88 6.18 -20.75 -23.61
C GLU A 88 5.02 -21.75 -23.59
N ASP A 89 3.97 -21.50 -24.38
CA ASP A 89 2.81 -22.40 -24.48
C ASP A 89 3.13 -23.70 -25.25
N LYS A 90 4.07 -23.64 -26.22
CA LYS A 90 4.52 -24.83 -26.96
C LYS A 90 5.20 -25.86 -26.07
N ILE A 91 5.93 -25.40 -25.05
CA ILE A 91 6.62 -26.26 -24.09
C ILE A 91 5.63 -26.96 -23.15
N ILE A 92 4.51 -26.31 -22.83
CA ILE A 92 3.52 -26.85 -21.87
C ILE A 92 2.55 -27.83 -22.54
N TYR A 93 2.16 -27.56 -23.78
CA TYR A 93 1.09 -28.31 -24.47
C TYR A 93 1.58 -29.29 -25.55
N ASP A 94 2.88 -29.36 -25.82
CA ASP A 94 3.50 -30.30 -26.77
C ASP A 94 2.80 -30.29 -28.15
N VAL A 95 2.55 -29.07 -28.66
CA VAL A 95 1.91 -28.85 -29.96
C VAL A 95 2.97 -28.29 -30.92
N GLU A 96 3.33 -29.07 -31.95
CA GLU A 96 4.26 -28.66 -33.03
C GLU A 96 3.70 -27.52 -33.90
#